data_AF-A0A937W4E2-F1
#
_entry.id   AF-A0A937W4E2-F1
#
_cell.length_a   1.000
_cell.length_b   1.000
_cell.length_c   1.000
_cell.angle_alpha   90.00
_cell.angle_beta   90.00
_cell.angle_gamma   90.00
#
_symmetry.space_group_name_H-M   'P 1'
#
loop_
_entity.id
_entity.type
_entity.pdbx_description
1 polymer ?
#
loop_
_entity_poly.entity_id
_entity_poly.type
_entity_poly.pdbx_seq_one_letter_code
_entity_poly.pdbx_strand_id
1 'polypeptide(L)'
;MTTPRERLHDHLQAFCDDTEAFIAGAVDGPLAGLTFAAKDIFDVAGYVTGGGNPDWKATHPAATRTAWAVQVLVDAGATMVGKTITDEITR
;
A
#
# COMPACT_ATOMS: atom_id res chain seq x y z
N MET A 1 11.72 -2.47 -19.82
CA MET A 1 11.57 -1.00 -19.68
C MET A 1 10.50 -0.78 -18.63
N THR A 2 10.87 -0.36 -17.43
CA THR A 2 9.90 -0.05 -16.36
C THR A 2 9.34 1.33 -16.66
N THR A 3 8.05 1.42 -16.98
CA THR A 3 7.38 2.70 -17.15
C THR A 3 7.56 3.51 -15.86
N PRO A 4 7.99 4.78 -15.91
CA PRO A 4 8.10 5.61 -14.73
C PRO A 4 6.74 5.68 -14.03
N ARG A 5 6.70 5.38 -12.73
CA ARG A 5 5.48 5.53 -11.92
C ARG A 5 5.12 7.00 -11.89
N GLU A 6 3.95 7.35 -12.39
CA GLU A 6 3.39 8.68 -12.21
C GLU A 6 3.13 8.89 -10.72
N ARG A 7 3.68 9.96 -10.14
CA ARG A 7 3.43 10.28 -8.73
C ARG A 7 1.98 10.71 -8.58
N LEU A 8 1.30 10.11 -7.62
CA LEU A 8 -0.06 10.52 -7.27
C LEU A 8 -0.04 11.96 -6.77
N HIS A 9 -0.90 12.80 -7.33
CA HIS A 9 -1.09 14.17 -6.86
C HIS A 9 -2.05 14.19 -5.66
N ASP A 10 -1.49 14.19 -4.46
CA ASP A 10 -2.26 14.08 -3.21
C ASP A 10 -2.54 15.45 -2.56
N HIS A 11 -3.45 16.22 -3.17
CA HIS A 11 -3.82 17.53 -2.64
C HIS A 11 -4.51 17.50 -1.27
N LEU A 12 -5.09 16.35 -0.90
CA LEU A 12 -5.82 16.17 0.35
C LEU A 12 -4.96 15.58 1.46
N GLN A 13 -3.69 15.24 1.18
CA GLN A 13 -2.78 14.58 2.11
C GLN A 13 -3.38 13.29 2.69
N ALA A 14 -4.06 12.52 1.84
CA ALA A 14 -4.72 11.27 2.22
C ALA A 14 -3.73 10.09 2.28
N PHE A 15 -2.55 10.22 1.69
CA PHE A 15 -1.52 9.18 1.61
C PHE A 15 -0.41 9.40 2.62
N CYS A 16 0.19 8.30 3.07
CA CYS A 16 1.44 8.34 3.83
C CYS A 16 2.57 8.82 2.90
N ASP A 17 3.24 9.90 3.27
CA ASP A 17 4.34 10.52 2.51
C ASP A 17 5.72 9.92 2.82
N ASP A 18 5.77 9.02 3.79
CA ASP A 18 6.97 8.38 4.35
C ASP A 18 7.11 6.91 3.90
N THR A 19 6.38 6.49 2.86
CA THR A 19 6.47 5.14 2.29
C THR A 19 6.23 5.15 0.78
N GLU A 20 7.04 4.36 0.07
CA GLU A 20 6.89 4.12 -1.36
C GLU A 20 6.14 2.81 -1.66
N ALA A 21 5.39 2.29 -0.68
CA ALA A 21 4.63 1.06 -0.78
C ALA A 21 3.79 1.01 -2.07
N PHE A 22 4.14 0.05 -2.92
CA PHE A 22 3.55 -0.15 -4.23
C PHE A 22 3.61 -1.63 -4.58
N ILE A 23 2.53 -2.17 -5.13
CA ILE A 23 2.48 -3.53 -5.67
C ILE A 23 1.77 -3.48 -7.02
N ALA A 24 2.48 -3.87 -8.08
CA ALA A 24 1.88 -4.04 -9.39
C ALA A 24 0.86 -5.19 -9.36
N GLY A 25 -0.34 -4.94 -9.90
CA GLY A 25 -1.35 -5.99 -10.10
C GLY A 25 -0.88 -7.05 -11.10
N ALA A 26 -1.53 -8.20 -11.08
CA ALA A 26 -1.40 -9.19 -12.15
C ALA A 26 -1.70 -8.57 -13.53
N VAL A 27 -1.11 -9.14 -14.58
CA VAL A 27 -1.24 -8.62 -15.96
C VAL A 27 -2.68 -8.73 -16.46
N ASP A 28 -3.43 -9.69 -15.93
CA ASP A 28 -4.82 -9.98 -16.26
C ASP A 28 -5.68 -10.16 -15.00
N GLY A 29 -6.97 -10.39 -15.19
CA GLY A 29 -7.95 -10.56 -14.13
C GLY A 29 -9.08 -9.52 -14.16
N PRO A 30 -10.12 -9.71 -13.33
CA PRO A 30 -11.32 -8.89 -13.35
C PRO A 30 -11.08 -7.43 -12.92
N LEU A 31 -9.95 -7.13 -12.28
CA LEU A 31 -9.56 -5.78 -11.85
C LEU A 31 -8.34 -5.23 -12.63
N ALA A 32 -7.94 -5.90 -13.71
CA ALA A 32 -6.80 -5.47 -14.52
C ALA A 32 -6.98 -4.02 -15.01
N GLY A 33 -5.95 -3.21 -14.83
CA GLY A 33 -5.95 -1.78 -15.18
C GLY A 33 -6.59 -0.86 -14.14
N LEU A 34 -7.17 -1.40 -13.06
CA LEU A 34 -7.64 -0.61 -11.93
C LEU A 34 -6.53 -0.38 -10.90
N THR A 35 -6.72 0.63 -10.07
CA THR A 35 -5.83 0.98 -8.97
C THR A 35 -6.58 1.06 -7.65
N PHE A 36 -5.88 0.84 -6.55
CA PHE A 36 -6.41 1.03 -5.20
C PHE A 36 -5.33 1.50 -4.24
N ALA A 37 -5.76 2.03 -3.10
CA ALA A 37 -4.88 2.36 -1.98
C ALA A 37 -5.25 1.48 -0.77
N ALA A 38 -4.26 1.07 0.01
CA ALA A 38 -4.48 0.28 1.21
C ALA A 38 -4.28 1.15 2.46
N LYS A 39 -5.21 1.13 3.41
CA LYS A 39 -5.04 1.82 4.69
C LYS A 39 -3.75 1.35 5.39
N ASP A 40 -3.05 2.23 6.12
CA ASP A 40 -1.79 1.90 6.82
C ASP A 40 -1.93 1.01 8.06
N ILE A 41 -2.84 0.04 7.98
CA ILE A 41 -3.01 -1.10 8.88
C ILE A 41 -2.88 -2.44 8.11
N PHE A 42 -2.84 -2.39 6.78
CA PHE A 42 -2.63 -3.57 5.94
C PHE A 42 -1.14 -3.77 5.67
N ASP A 43 -0.67 -4.97 5.99
CA ASP A 43 0.68 -5.41 5.66
C ASP A 43 0.91 -5.50 4.16
N VAL A 44 2.10 -5.05 3.75
CA VAL A 44 2.61 -5.09 2.39
C VAL A 44 4.04 -5.59 2.49
N ALA A 45 4.33 -6.74 1.90
CA ALA A 45 5.65 -7.37 2.04
C ALA A 45 6.77 -6.41 1.62
N GLY A 46 7.80 -6.27 2.47
CA GLY A 46 8.93 -5.38 2.25
C GLY A 46 8.73 -3.94 2.76
N TYR A 47 7.55 -3.58 3.28
CA TYR A 47 7.27 -2.27 3.84
C TYR A 47 6.82 -2.36 5.30
N VAL A 48 7.13 -1.32 6.09
CA VAL A 48 6.62 -1.19 7.46
C VAL A 48 5.17 -0.71 7.41
N THR A 49 4.28 -1.41 8.11
CA THR A 49 2.92 -0.94 8.39
C THR A 49 2.99 -0.02 9.59
N GLY A 50 2.72 1.27 9.40
CA GLY A 50 2.92 2.28 10.42
C GLY A 50 1.81 2.34 11.46
N GLY A 51 0.60 1.90 11.13
CA GLY A 51 -0.53 1.92 12.06
C GLY A 51 -0.90 3.34 12.51
N GLY A 52 -0.52 4.36 11.74
CA GLY A 52 -0.69 5.78 12.07
C GLY A 52 0.23 6.28 13.19
N ASN A 53 1.11 5.44 13.75
CA ASN A 53 1.93 5.76 14.91
C ASN A 53 3.43 5.81 14.52
N PRO A 54 4.09 6.98 14.64
CA PRO A 54 5.50 7.14 14.27
C PRO A 54 6.47 6.23 15.07
N ASP A 55 6.24 6.05 16.36
CA ASP A 55 7.11 5.23 17.23
C ASP A 55 6.99 3.74 16.87
N TRP A 56 5.77 3.27 16.57
CA TRP A 56 5.54 1.94 16.04
C TRP A 56 6.33 1.75 14.75
N LYS A 57 6.17 2.66 13.79
CA LYS A 57 6.84 2.57 12.49
C LYS A 57 8.37 2.60 12.61
N ALA A 58 8.92 3.38 13.53
CA ALA A 58 10.37 3.48 13.75
C ALA A 58 10.99 2.20 14.36
N THR A 59 10.19 1.40 15.05
CA THR A 59 10.68 0.25 15.82
C THR A 59 10.32 -1.10 15.21
N HIS A 60 9.30 -1.16 14.35
CA HIS A 60 8.81 -2.42 13.78
C HIS A 60 9.49 -2.75 12.45
N PRO A 61 9.80 -4.05 12.22
CA PRO A 61 10.38 -4.48 10.97
C PRO A 61 9.36 -4.37 9.84
N ALA A 62 9.85 -4.34 8.61
CA ALA A 62 9.01 -4.49 7.43
C ALA A 62 8.26 -5.83 7.47
N ALA A 63 7.02 -5.83 6.97
CA ALA A 63 6.22 -7.04 6.91
C ALA A 63 6.87 -8.08 5.98
N THR A 64 6.83 -9.35 6.37
CA THR A 64 7.35 -10.46 5.56
C THR A 64 6.32 -10.99 4.57
N ARG A 65 5.04 -10.65 4.74
CA ARG A 65 3.92 -11.08 3.90
C ARG A 65 2.97 -9.92 3.66
N THR A 66 2.32 -9.93 2.51
CA THR A 66 1.23 -9.01 2.19
C THR A 66 -0.07 -9.51 2.81
N ALA A 67 -0.87 -8.62 3.37
CA ALA A 67 -2.17 -8.94 3.95
C ALA A 67 -3.09 -9.58 2.89
N TRP A 68 -3.87 -10.58 3.29
CA TRP A 68 -4.70 -11.37 2.37
C TRP A 68 -5.62 -10.50 1.49
N ALA A 69 -6.27 -9.48 2.07
CA ALA A 69 -7.15 -8.59 1.32
C ALA A 69 -6.41 -7.81 0.22
N VAL A 70 -5.18 -7.35 0.50
CA VAL A 70 -4.34 -6.68 -0.50
C VAL A 70 -3.91 -7.67 -1.58
N GLN A 71 -3.52 -8.88 -1.19
CA GLN A 71 -3.09 -9.91 -2.13
C GLN A 71 -4.22 -10.32 -3.09
N VAL A 72 -5.46 -10.47 -2.59
CA VAL A 72 -6.63 -10.79 -3.43
C VAL A 72 -6.86 -9.74 -4.52
N LEU A 73 -6.72 -8.46 -4.19
CA LEU A 73 -6.89 -7.38 -5.17
C LEU A 73 -5.76 -7.36 -6.20
N VAL A 74 -4.52 -7.57 -5.76
CA VAL A 74 -3.33 -7.65 -6.62
C VAL A 74 -3.43 -8.83 -7.57
N ASP A 75 -3.76 -10.02 -7.07
CA ASP A 75 -3.92 -11.25 -7.87
C ASP A 75 -5.08 -11.14 -8.88
N ALA A 76 -6.10 -10.34 -8.56
CA ALA A 76 -7.20 -10.02 -9.47
C ALA A 76 -6.85 -8.94 -10.52
N GLY A 77 -5.64 -8.37 -10.49
CA GLY A 77 -5.12 -7.44 -11.49
C GLY A 77 -5.08 -5.97 -11.04
N ALA A 78 -5.55 -5.62 -9.84
CA ALA A 78 -5.53 -4.24 -9.37
C ALA A 78 -4.13 -3.84 -8.87
N THR A 79 -3.66 -2.65 -9.24
CA THR A 79 -2.38 -2.11 -8.76
C THR A 79 -2.55 -1.31 -7.47
N MET A 80 -1.79 -1.67 -6.42
CA MET A 80 -1.75 -0.87 -5.19
C MET A 80 -0.82 0.33 -5.41
N VAL A 81 -1.39 1.54 -5.35
CA VAL A 81 -0.66 2.78 -5.65
C VAL A 81 -0.14 3.52 -4.43
N GLY A 82 -0.43 3.05 -3.22
CA GLY A 82 0.06 3.68 -2.00
C GLY A 82 -0.66 3.20 -0.74
N LYS A 83 -0.19 3.73 0.40
CA LYS A 83 -0.81 3.53 1.71
C LYS A 83 -1.54 4.81 2.12
N THR A 84 -2.78 4.70 2.60
CA THR A 84 -3.52 5.86 3.13
C THR A 84 -3.31 6.02 4.63
N ILE A 85 -3.40 7.27 5.09
CA ILE A 85 -3.30 7.61 6.51
C ILE A 85 -4.37 6.89 7.34
N THR A 86 -4.08 6.68 8.62
CA THR A 86 -4.99 6.08 9.59
C THR A 86 -4.83 6.75 10.94
N ASP A 87 -5.91 6.79 11.72
CA ASP A 87 -5.82 7.00 13.16
C ASP A 87 -5.01 5.88 13.81
N GLU A 88 -4.35 6.22 14.92
CA GLU A 88 -3.38 5.36 15.60
C GLU A 88 -3.99 4.04 16.09
N ILE A 89 -3.32 2.93 15.76
CA ILE A 89 -3.52 1.58 16.31
C ILE A 89 -4.99 1.11 16.17
N THR A 90 -5.59 1.42 15.02
CA THR A 90 -6.92 0.90 14.65
C THR A 90 -6.82 -0.60 14.33
N ARG A 91 -7.80 -1.38 14.80
CA ARG A 91 -7.91 -2.82 14.50
C ARG A 91 -8.44 -3.09 13.10
#